data_AF-A0A176YHS7-F1
#
_entry.id   AF-A0A176YHS7-F1
#
_cell.length_a   1.000
_cell.length_b   1.000
_cell.length_c   1.000
_cell.angle_alpha   90.00
_cell.angle_beta   90.00
_cell.angle_gamma   90.00
#
_symmetry.space_group_name_H-M   'P 1'
#
loop_
_entity.id
_entity.type
_entity.pdbx_description
1 polymer ?
#
loop_
_entity_poly.entity_id
_entity_poly.type
_entity_poly.pdbx_seq_one_letter_code
_entity_poly.pdbx_strand_id
1 'polypeptide(L)'
;MLRNVAHVALLAGALALGACGFADSRAPVPEFMRMKEAEQAPPEPPPDVKRVVREQLDVVFLTTSYPREVHVAPPHHEVRGLGWTACVRAQLTSATGTALGMQTYIVTITGGNVVDRRRAEADDICTSETYEPI
;
A
#
# COMPACT_ATOMS: atom_id res chain seq x y z
N MET A 1 10.84 19.29 58.67
CA MET A 1 9.92 19.77 57.62
C MET A 1 10.43 19.49 56.20
N LEU A 2 11.71 19.71 55.86
CA LEU A 2 12.27 19.39 54.52
C LEU A 2 12.09 17.94 54.05
N ARG A 3 12.16 16.96 54.97
CA ARG A 3 12.06 15.53 54.62
C ARG A 3 10.68 15.16 54.06
N ASN A 4 9.60 15.77 54.54
CA ASN A 4 8.25 15.47 54.06
C ASN A 4 7.98 16.05 52.67
N VAL A 5 8.57 17.22 52.37
CA VAL A 5 8.43 17.87 51.04
C VAL A 5 9.12 17.04 49.95
N ALA A 6 10.29 16.45 50.26
CA ALA A 6 11.00 15.58 49.33
C ALA A 6 10.22 14.30 48.97
N HIS A 7 9.50 13.71 49.93
CA HIS A 7 8.74 12.48 49.69
C HIS A 7 7.49 12.72 48.82
N VAL A 8 6.85 13.88 48.98
CA VAL A 8 5.70 14.28 48.16
C VAL A 8 6.12 14.54 46.71
N ALA A 9 7.28 15.18 46.49
CA ALA A 9 7.80 15.42 45.15
C ALA A 9 8.20 14.11 44.42
N LEU A 10 8.76 13.14 45.13
CA LEU A 10 9.13 11.82 44.58
C LEU A 10 7.90 10.97 44.20
N LEU A 11 6.81 11.04 44.99
CA LEU A 11 5.56 10.34 44.67
C LEU A 11 4.83 10.95 43.45
N ALA A 12 4.92 12.27 43.25
CA ALA A 12 4.34 12.93 42.09
C ALA A 12 5.08 12.59 40.77
N GLY A 13 6.40 12.40 40.81
CA GLY A 13 7.20 12.01 39.65
C GLY A 13 6.92 10.60 39.13
N ALA A 14 6.61 9.65 40.02
CA ALA A 14 6.33 8.27 39.66
C ALA A 14 4.95 8.09 38.98
N LEU A 15 3.95 8.91 39.35
CA LEU A 15 2.61 8.86 38.75
C LEU A 15 2.55 9.44 37.32
N ALA A 16 3.50 10.31 36.95
CA ALA A 16 3.57 10.89 35.61
C ALA A 16 4.12 9.92 34.55
N LEU A 17 4.93 8.92 34.94
CA LEU A 17 5.56 7.96 34.02
C LEU A 17 4.71 6.72 33.73
N GLY A 18 3.65 6.47 34.50
CA GLY A 18 2.74 5.33 34.31
C GLY A 18 1.64 5.54 33.26
N ALA A 19 1.51 6.76 32.72
CA ALA A 19 0.41 7.13 31.81
C ALA A 19 0.65 6.72 30.34
N CYS A 20 1.82 6.21 29.97
CA CYS A 20 2.12 5.83 28.58
C CYS A 20 1.57 4.46 28.15
N GLY A 21 0.91 3.71 29.03
CA GLY A 21 0.44 2.34 28.77
C GLY A 21 -1.02 2.18 28.32
N PHE A 22 -1.79 3.25 28.22
CA PHE A 22 -3.25 3.19 28.00
C PHE A 22 -3.69 3.24 26.52
N ALA A 23 -2.75 3.26 25.58
CA ALA A 23 -3.04 3.43 24.15
C ALA A 23 -2.77 2.17 23.30
N ASP A 24 -2.49 1.02 23.91
CA ASP A 24 -2.22 -0.22 23.18
C ASP A 24 -3.45 -1.15 23.20
N SER A 25 -3.93 -1.52 22.00
CA SER A 25 -5.03 -2.46 21.78
C SER A 25 -4.80 -3.85 22.41
N ARG A 26 -3.57 -4.16 22.85
CA ARG A 26 -3.21 -5.39 23.55
C ARG A 26 -3.14 -5.25 25.08
N ALA A 27 -3.58 -4.13 25.65
CA ALA A 27 -3.58 -3.94 27.10
C ALA A 27 -4.43 -5.00 27.81
N PRO A 28 -3.99 -5.52 28.98
CA PRO A 28 -4.71 -6.53 29.77
C PRO A 28 -5.87 -5.90 30.55
N VAL A 29 -6.63 -5.01 29.92
CA VAL A 29 -7.85 -4.42 30.46
C VAL A 29 -9.08 -5.22 30.01
N PRO A 30 -10.15 -5.25 30.81
CA PRO A 30 -11.41 -5.88 30.41
C PRO A 30 -11.94 -5.34 29.08
N GLU A 31 -12.55 -6.20 28.26
CA GLU A 31 -13.04 -5.87 26.90
C GLU A 31 -13.85 -4.58 26.81
N PHE A 32 -14.66 -4.26 27.83
CA PHE A 32 -15.50 -3.07 27.86
C PHE A 32 -14.74 -1.75 28.07
N MET A 33 -13.48 -1.80 28.51
CA MET A 33 -12.59 -0.63 28.63
C MET A 33 -11.62 -0.51 27.46
N ARG A 34 -11.54 -1.51 26.57
CA ARG A 34 -10.75 -1.38 25.35
C ARG A 34 -11.41 -0.32 24.47
N MET A 35 -10.62 0.62 23.99
CA MET A 35 -11.09 1.45 22.87
C MET A 35 -11.45 0.47 21.75
N LYS A 36 -12.73 0.49 21.35
CA LYS A 36 -13.19 -0.27 20.18
C LYS A 36 -12.22 0.06 19.06
N GLU A 37 -11.56 -0.97 18.52
CA GLU A 37 -10.71 -0.86 17.33
C GLU A 37 -11.46 0.07 16.37
N ALA A 38 -10.86 1.24 16.09
CA ALA A 38 -11.53 2.23 15.26
C ALA A 38 -11.91 1.51 13.98
N GLU A 39 -13.22 1.46 13.69
CA GLU A 39 -13.76 0.81 12.50
C GLU A 39 -12.92 1.28 11.32
N GLN A 40 -12.16 0.36 10.72
CA GLN A 40 -11.23 0.68 9.65
C GLN A 40 -12.03 1.44 8.59
N ALA A 41 -11.54 2.62 8.19
CA ALA A 41 -12.25 3.51 7.28
C ALA A 41 -12.80 2.71 6.09
N PRO A 42 -14.03 2.99 5.62
CA PRO A 42 -14.66 2.22 4.55
C PRO A 42 -13.66 2.00 3.40
N PRO A 43 -13.51 0.75 2.92
CA PRO A 43 -12.53 0.45 1.90
C PRO A 43 -12.79 1.34 0.69
N GLU A 44 -11.72 1.97 0.18
CA GLU A 44 -11.83 2.80 -1.02
C GLU A 44 -12.46 1.98 -2.15
N PRO A 45 -13.23 2.61 -3.07
CA PRO A 45 -13.72 1.88 -4.22
C PRO A 45 -12.54 1.39 -5.10
N PRO A 46 -12.64 0.21 -5.73
CA PRO A 46 -11.60 -0.27 -6.63
C PRO A 46 -11.44 0.69 -7.82
N PRO A 47 -10.20 1.02 -8.23
CA PRO A 47 -9.95 1.92 -9.33
C PRO A 47 -10.24 1.25 -10.67
N ASP A 48 -10.64 2.05 -11.66
CA ASP A 48 -10.68 1.60 -13.05
C ASP A 48 -9.24 1.53 -13.60
N VAL A 49 -8.61 0.35 -13.43
CA VAL A 49 -7.24 0.10 -13.86
C VAL A 49 -7.07 0.30 -15.37
N LYS A 50 -8.06 -0.08 -16.18
CA LYS A 50 -7.98 0.07 -17.65
C LYS A 50 -7.87 1.53 -18.04
N ARG A 51 -8.68 2.38 -17.42
CA ARG A 51 -8.64 3.83 -17.64
C ARG A 51 -7.33 4.44 -17.16
N VAL A 52 -6.93 4.13 -15.92
CA VAL A 52 -5.69 4.65 -15.30
C VAL A 52 -4.46 4.29 -16.13
N VAL A 53 -4.31 3.03 -16.53
CA VAL A 53 -3.17 2.56 -17.33
C VAL A 53 -3.16 3.21 -18.72
N ARG A 54 -4.33 3.37 -19.35
CA ARG A 54 -4.46 4.01 -20.67
C ARG A 54 -4.04 5.49 -20.63
N GLU A 55 -4.42 6.19 -19.56
CA GLU A 55 -4.10 7.61 -19.37
C GLU A 55 -2.63 7.83 -18.98
N GLN A 56 -2.00 6.86 -18.28
CA GLN A 56 -0.67 6.98 -17.69
C GLN A 56 0.33 5.93 -18.21
N LEU A 57 0.27 5.61 -19.51
CA LEU A 57 1.14 4.58 -20.11
C LEU A 57 2.64 4.89 -19.97
N ASP A 58 3.03 6.15 -19.98
CA ASP A 58 4.40 6.63 -19.78
C ASP A 58 4.89 6.51 -18.32
N VAL A 59 3.95 6.46 -17.38
CA VAL A 59 4.24 6.17 -15.96
C VAL A 59 4.31 4.67 -15.71
N VAL A 60 3.60 3.84 -16.49
CA VAL A 60 3.65 2.37 -16.37
C VAL A 60 4.82 1.76 -17.16
N PHE A 61 5.10 2.25 -18.35
CA PHE A 61 6.20 1.78 -19.21
C PHE A 61 7.21 2.89 -19.47
N LEU A 62 8.45 2.54 -19.81
CA LEU A 62 9.40 3.56 -20.25
C LEU A 62 8.91 4.15 -21.58
N THR A 63 8.96 5.47 -21.75
CA THR A 63 8.49 6.14 -22.98
C THR A 63 9.17 5.58 -24.25
N THR A 64 10.40 5.11 -24.11
CA THR A 64 11.20 4.53 -25.20
C THR A 64 10.98 3.03 -25.40
N SER A 65 10.07 2.39 -24.65
CA SER A 65 9.84 0.93 -24.72
C SER A 65 8.66 0.52 -25.61
N TYR A 66 8.04 1.46 -26.35
CA TYR A 66 6.97 1.25 -27.32
C TYR A 66 6.00 0.11 -26.97
N PRO A 67 5.24 0.23 -25.85
CA PRO A 67 4.37 -0.85 -25.38
C PRO A 67 3.25 -1.15 -26.39
N ARG A 68 3.04 -2.44 -26.66
CA ARG A 68 1.97 -2.97 -27.51
C ARG A 68 1.22 -4.07 -26.79
N GLU A 69 -0.01 -4.35 -27.24
CA GLU A 69 -0.84 -5.44 -26.69
C GLU A 69 -0.94 -5.34 -25.15
N VAL A 70 -1.30 -4.15 -24.66
CA VAL A 70 -1.38 -3.89 -23.23
C VAL A 70 -2.62 -4.59 -22.68
N HIS A 71 -2.41 -5.41 -21.65
CA HIS A 71 -3.48 -6.05 -20.90
C HIS A 71 -3.30 -5.77 -19.41
N VAL A 72 -4.42 -5.71 -18.71
CA VAL A 72 -4.45 -5.44 -17.27
C VAL A 72 -5.22 -6.55 -16.55
N ALA A 73 -4.79 -6.84 -15.34
CA ALA A 73 -5.52 -7.68 -14.39
C ALA A 73 -6.43 -6.82 -13.50
N PRO A 74 -7.42 -7.44 -12.82
CA PRO A 74 -8.21 -6.76 -11.80
C PRO A 74 -7.34 -6.13 -10.69
N PRO A 75 -7.79 -5.03 -10.06
CA PRO A 75 -7.09 -4.40 -8.96
C PRO A 75 -7.24 -5.22 -7.67
N HIS A 76 -6.15 -5.28 -6.89
CA HIS A 76 -6.08 -5.87 -5.55
C HIS A 76 -5.76 -4.79 -4.52
N HIS A 77 -6.30 -4.92 -3.31
CA HIS A 77 -5.95 -3.97 -2.26
C HIS A 77 -4.48 -4.16 -1.85
N GLU A 78 -3.75 -3.06 -1.66
CA GLU A 78 -2.38 -3.12 -1.16
C GLU A 78 -2.36 -3.70 0.26
N VAL A 79 -1.49 -4.67 0.52
CA VAL A 79 -1.50 -5.41 1.80
C VAL A 79 -0.91 -4.57 2.94
N ARG A 80 0.04 -3.68 2.61
CA ARG A 80 0.83 -2.92 3.60
C ARG A 80 0.57 -1.40 3.55
N GLY A 81 -0.43 -0.94 2.81
CA GLY A 81 -0.61 0.49 2.55
C GLY A 81 -2.02 0.87 2.15
N LEU A 82 -2.19 2.17 1.92
CA LEU A 82 -3.41 2.74 1.36
C LEU A 82 -3.28 2.74 -0.17
N GLY A 83 -4.20 2.05 -0.84
CA GLY A 83 -4.26 2.03 -2.30
C GLY A 83 -4.44 0.63 -2.88
N TRP A 84 -4.18 0.54 -4.17
CA TRP A 84 -4.48 -0.62 -4.98
C TRP A 84 -3.25 -1.04 -5.77
N THR A 85 -3.08 -2.33 -5.98
CA THR A 85 -2.09 -2.88 -6.90
C THR A 85 -2.79 -3.54 -8.07
N ALA A 86 -2.18 -3.50 -9.25
CA ALA A 86 -2.67 -4.24 -10.41
C ALA A 86 -1.51 -4.74 -11.26
N CYS A 87 -1.71 -5.87 -11.93
CA CYS A 87 -0.73 -6.40 -12.87
C CYS A 87 -1.03 -5.86 -14.27
N VAL A 88 0.00 -5.33 -14.93
CA VAL A 88 -0.07 -4.85 -16.31
C VAL A 88 0.95 -5.61 -17.13
N ARG A 89 0.53 -6.23 -18.22
CA ARG A 89 1.41 -6.92 -19.16
C ARG A 89 1.37 -6.25 -20.52
N ALA A 90 2.51 -6.16 -21.18
CA ALA A 90 2.61 -5.63 -22.53
C ALA A 90 3.80 -6.23 -23.28
N GLN A 91 3.70 -6.27 -24.61
CA GLN A 91 4.81 -6.55 -25.49
C GLN A 91 5.65 -5.29 -25.62
N LEU A 92 6.93 -5.36 -25.23
CA LEU A 92 7.83 -4.19 -25.26
C LEU A 92 8.89 -4.29 -26.35
N THR A 93 9.28 -3.14 -26.89
CA THR A 93 10.39 -2.97 -27.81
C THR A 93 11.31 -1.89 -27.29
N SER A 94 12.58 -2.20 -27.07
CA SER A 94 13.57 -1.24 -26.56
C SER A 94 13.76 -0.03 -27.48
N ALA A 95 14.43 1.00 -26.97
CA ALA A 95 14.74 2.22 -27.72
C ALA A 95 15.52 1.97 -29.03
N THR A 96 16.29 0.88 -29.09
CA THR A 96 17.09 0.48 -30.26
C THR A 96 16.31 -0.39 -31.25
N GLY A 97 15.02 -0.65 -31.02
CA GLY A 97 14.18 -1.51 -31.86
C GLY A 97 14.28 -3.01 -31.55
N THR A 98 15.07 -3.42 -30.55
CA THR A 98 15.14 -4.82 -30.13
C THR A 98 13.88 -5.22 -29.35
N ALA A 99 13.25 -6.33 -29.74
CA ALA A 99 12.08 -6.85 -29.02
C ALA A 99 12.48 -7.39 -27.64
N LEU A 100 11.86 -6.85 -26.58
CA LEU A 100 12.08 -7.27 -25.20
C LEU A 100 11.13 -8.39 -24.77
N GLY A 101 10.19 -8.76 -25.63
CA GLY A 101 9.16 -9.76 -25.32
C GLY A 101 8.02 -9.21 -24.48
N MET A 102 7.21 -10.12 -23.97
CA MET A 102 6.17 -9.83 -23.00
C MET A 102 6.80 -9.49 -21.65
N GLN A 103 6.38 -8.35 -21.10
CA GLN A 103 6.84 -7.85 -19.82
C GLN A 103 5.64 -7.58 -18.92
N THR A 104 5.74 -8.00 -17.67
CA THR A 104 4.70 -7.80 -16.65
C THR A 104 5.22 -6.90 -15.54
N TYR A 105 4.42 -5.92 -15.19
CA TYR A 105 4.68 -4.94 -14.15
C TYR A 105 3.54 -4.96 -13.14
N ILE A 106 3.88 -4.74 -11.88
CA ILE A 106 2.94 -4.43 -10.81
C ILE A 106 2.94 -2.92 -10.67
N VAL A 107 1.77 -2.32 -10.78
CA VAL A 107 1.57 -0.89 -10.58
C VAL A 107 0.83 -0.68 -9.27
N THR A 108 1.27 0.31 -8.50
CA THR A 108 0.58 0.78 -7.31
C THR A 108 -0.19 2.05 -7.66
N ILE A 109 -1.48 2.05 -7.38
CA ILE A 109 -2.44 3.10 -7.71
C ILE A 109 -2.99 3.69 -6.42
N THR A 110 -2.84 5.00 -6.26
CA THR A 110 -3.38 5.76 -5.13
C THR A 110 -4.07 7.00 -5.66
N GLY A 111 -5.31 7.26 -5.22
CA GLY A 111 -6.07 8.42 -5.69
C GLY A 111 -6.26 8.47 -7.21
N GLY A 112 -6.31 7.31 -7.87
CA GLY A 112 -6.44 7.21 -9.33
C GLY A 112 -5.17 7.48 -10.14
N ASN A 113 -4.00 7.59 -9.50
CA ASN A 113 -2.72 7.79 -10.18
C ASN A 113 -1.76 6.63 -9.90
N VAL A 114 -0.95 6.26 -10.88
CA VAL A 114 0.14 5.31 -10.69
C VAL A 114 1.26 6.00 -9.92
N VAL A 115 1.49 5.59 -8.67
CA VAL A 115 2.50 6.19 -7.78
C VAL A 115 3.81 5.42 -7.77
N ASP A 116 3.74 4.13 -8.08
CA ASP A 116 4.92 3.27 -8.18
C ASP A 116 4.70 2.18 -9.24
N ARG A 117 5.80 1.68 -9.79
CA ARG A 117 5.82 0.51 -10.66
C ARG A 117 7.05 -0.34 -10.39
N ARG A 118 6.87 -1.65 -10.38
CA ARG A 118 7.97 -2.62 -10.36
C ARG A 118 7.72 -3.75 -11.33
N ARG A 119 8.78 -4.43 -11.77
CA ARG A 119 8.63 -5.64 -12.59
C ARG A 119 8.07 -6.75 -11.70
N ALA A 120 7.16 -7.55 -12.25
CA ALA A 120 6.63 -8.72 -11.56
C ALA A 120 7.69 -9.83 -11.52
N GLU A 121 7.77 -10.52 -10.39
CA GLU A 121 8.58 -11.71 -10.16
C GLU A 121 7.72 -12.98 -10.27
N ALA A 122 8.36 -14.15 -10.26
CA ALA A 122 7.66 -15.42 -10.45
C ALA A 122 6.66 -15.72 -9.31
N ASP A 123 6.98 -15.28 -8.10
CA ASP A 123 6.18 -15.50 -6.89
C ASP A 123 5.07 -14.44 -6.71
N ASP A 124 5.00 -13.44 -7.58
CA ASP A 124 3.94 -12.45 -7.55
C ASP A 124 2.61 -13.03 -8.08
N ILE A 125 1.49 -12.49 -7.57
CA ILE A 125 0.13 -12.89 -7.95
C ILE A 125 -0.13 -12.79 -9.46
N CYS A 126 0.62 -11.94 -10.17
CA CYS A 126 0.48 -11.70 -11.60
C CYS A 126 0.58 -12.94 -12.49
N THR A 127 1.23 -14.01 -12.04
CA THR A 127 1.36 -15.25 -12.80
C THR A 127 0.02 -16.01 -12.89
N SER A 128 -0.83 -15.89 -11.87
CA SER A 128 -2.14 -16.56 -11.79
C SER A 128 -3.32 -15.68 -12.21
N GLU A 129 -3.07 -14.42 -12.54
CA GLU A 129 -4.11 -13.45 -12.87
C GLU A 129 -4.76 -13.67 -14.23
N THR A 130 -6.01 -13.21 -14.34
CA THR A 130 -6.71 -13.10 -15.63
C THR A 130 -6.52 -11.71 -16.19
N TYR A 131 -6.19 -11.63 -17.48
CA TYR A 131 -5.82 -10.38 -18.13
C TYR A 131 -6.81 -10.01 -19.22
N GLU A 132 -7.17 -8.74 -19.26
CA GLU A 132 -8.06 -8.17 -20.27
C GLU A 132 -7.36 -7.03 -21.02
N PRO A 133 -7.61 -6.87 -22.32
CA PRO A 133 -7.08 -5.74 -23.07
C PRO A 133 -7.68 -4.41 -22.58
N ILE A 134 -6.87 -3.35 -22.67
CA ILE A 134 -7.32 -1.97 -22.41
C ILE A 134 -7.87 -1.31 -23.67
#